data_AF-A0A1V4IKF3-F1
#
_entry.id   AF-A0A1V4IKF3-F1
#
_cell.length_a   1.000
_cell.length_b   1.000
_cell.length_c   1.000
_cell.angle_alpha   90.00
_cell.angle_beta   90.00
_cell.angle_gamma   90.00
#
_symmetry.space_group_name_H-M   'P 1'
#
loop_
_entity.id
_entity.type
_entity.pdbx_description
1 polymer ?
#
loop_
_entity_poly.entity_id
_entity_poly.type
_entity_poly.pdbx_seq_one_letter_code
_entity_poly.pdbx_strand_id
1 'polypeptide(L)'
;MKNIFIKKTIAAVLTTVTLLGALPMASSAATKTGWVLKNSDWYYVTTNGSYQTGWMKDSNGVWYYFDGDGVMQKDTTVTTNGHKYKLGSDGAWIGTSETNDTQGVWQKGTDGRWYFYQSGVVLKNTTIITNGIEYKVGSDGAWIQNYGSTAKGVESGATYKIINVGSGKALDVYAADTDNFTNVDIYEDNNSEAQRWTIYQFPDGTFKLINPKSKKALDVYAAQKDNYSNVDIYAENGTSAQKWDIISNNDGTYKIINVGSGKALDVYGGGSDNYTNVNVYTDNGTNAQKWKLVRIG
;
A
#
# COMPACT_ATOMS: atom_id res chain seq x y z
N MET A 1 -9.99 37.81 -24.56
CA MET A 1 -10.85 36.67 -24.92
C MET A 1 -11.06 35.84 -23.66
N LYS A 2 -12.13 36.12 -22.91
CA LYS A 2 -13.31 35.24 -22.74
C LYS A 2 -12.92 33.79 -22.37
N ASN A 3 -13.11 33.43 -21.10
CA ASN A 3 -13.91 32.26 -20.78
C ASN A 3 -14.73 32.52 -19.51
N ILE A 4 -16.03 32.53 -19.74
CA ILE A 4 -17.12 32.73 -18.79
C ILE A 4 -17.34 31.39 -18.10
N PHE A 5 -17.22 31.34 -16.77
CA PHE A 5 -17.78 30.23 -15.99
C PHE A 5 -18.86 30.77 -15.04
N ILE A 6 -19.98 30.08 -15.13
CA ILE A 6 -21.32 30.45 -14.69
C ILE A 6 -21.38 30.44 -13.16
N LYS A 7 -21.81 31.56 -12.57
CA LYS A 7 -22.26 31.62 -11.17
C LYS A 7 -23.47 30.69 -11.01
N LYS A 8 -23.33 29.59 -10.25
CA LYS A 8 -24.48 28.84 -9.73
C LYS A 8 -24.71 29.23 -8.27
N THR A 9 -25.69 30.08 -8.07
CA THR A 9 -26.35 30.37 -6.80
C THR A 9 -27.01 29.09 -6.30
N ILE A 10 -26.63 28.60 -5.13
CA ILE A 10 -27.38 27.53 -4.45
C ILE A 10 -28.55 28.21 -3.75
N ALA A 11 -29.75 27.95 -4.27
CA ALA A 11 -31.00 28.47 -3.75
C ALA A 11 -31.34 27.83 -2.40
N ALA A 12 -31.55 28.66 -1.38
CA ALA A 12 -32.22 28.27 -0.15
C ALA A 12 -33.71 28.02 -0.46
N VAL A 13 -34.19 26.79 -0.24
CA VAL A 13 -35.62 26.48 -0.29
C VAL A 13 -36.26 27.02 0.99
N LEU A 14 -37.02 28.10 0.86
CA LEU A 14 -37.87 28.65 1.92
C LEU A 14 -39.33 28.36 1.54
N THR A 15 -39.92 27.33 2.14
CA THR A 15 -41.36 27.05 1.98
C THR A 15 -42.13 27.69 3.13
N THR A 16 -43.05 28.60 2.79
CA THR A 16 -44.04 29.14 3.70
C THR A 16 -45.19 28.14 3.87
N VAL A 17 -45.59 27.87 5.12
CA VAL A 17 -46.80 27.11 5.44
C VAL A 17 -47.77 28.05 6.15
N THR A 18 -48.95 28.25 5.55
CA THR A 18 -50.10 28.89 6.17
C THR A 18 -50.75 27.93 7.17
N LEU A 19 -50.95 28.40 8.40
CA LEU A 19 -51.44 27.61 9.53
C LEU A 19 -52.94 27.81 9.72
N LEU A 20 -53.74 26.73 9.73
CA LEU A 20 -55.02 26.67 10.42
C LEU A 20 -55.30 25.22 10.87
N GLY A 21 -55.44 25.01 12.18
CA GLY A 21 -55.93 23.76 12.78
C GLY A 21 -54.97 23.09 13.77
N ALA A 22 -55.26 23.22 15.07
CA ALA A 22 -54.46 22.73 16.19
C ALA A 22 -54.65 21.23 16.51
N LEU A 23 -53.56 20.56 16.92
CA LEU A 23 -53.53 19.35 17.76
C LEU A 23 -52.29 19.39 18.67
N PRO A 24 -52.30 18.80 19.89
CA PRO A 24 -51.26 18.99 20.90
C PRO A 24 -50.04 18.05 20.74
N MET A 25 -48.90 18.60 21.16
CA MET A 25 -47.52 18.12 21.25
C MET A 25 -47.24 16.61 21.28
N ALA A 26 -46.48 16.17 20.27
CA ALA A 26 -45.21 15.50 20.50
C ALA A 26 -44.16 16.28 19.70
N SER A 27 -43.36 17.14 20.35
CA SER A 27 -42.21 17.74 19.67
C SER A 27 -41.14 16.67 19.52
N SER A 28 -41.22 15.84 18.48
CA SER A 28 -40.00 15.25 17.95
C SER A 28 -39.20 16.43 17.40
N ALA A 29 -38.25 16.94 18.19
CA ALA A 29 -37.25 17.85 17.67
C ALA A 29 -36.60 17.12 16.49
N ALA A 30 -36.98 17.48 15.26
CA ALA A 30 -36.33 16.98 14.07
C ALA A 30 -34.88 17.42 14.19
N THR A 31 -33.98 16.48 14.51
CA THR A 31 -32.56 16.77 14.58
C THR A 31 -32.15 17.21 13.19
N LYS A 32 -31.88 18.50 13.04
CA LYS A 32 -31.54 19.11 11.76
C LYS A 32 -30.17 18.60 11.34
N THR A 33 -30.13 17.51 10.59
CA THR A 33 -28.91 16.97 9.97
C THR A 33 -28.53 17.79 8.76
N GLY A 34 -27.23 18.00 8.53
CA GLY A 34 -26.71 18.66 7.34
C GLY A 34 -25.96 19.96 7.62
N TRP A 35 -25.78 20.75 6.56
CA TRP A 35 -24.98 21.97 6.59
C TRP A 35 -25.58 23.06 7.47
N VAL A 36 -24.77 23.67 8.32
CA VAL A 36 -25.14 24.76 9.23
C VAL A 36 -24.06 25.84 9.20
N LEU A 37 -24.45 27.08 8.94
CA LEU A 37 -23.57 28.25 9.01
C LEU A 37 -23.74 28.95 10.36
N LYS A 38 -22.66 29.13 11.12
CA LYS A 38 -22.63 29.85 12.40
C LYS A 38 -21.43 30.77 12.45
N ASN A 39 -21.63 32.04 12.82
CA ASN A 39 -20.55 33.01 12.97
C ASN A 39 -19.59 33.11 11.77
N SER A 40 -20.13 32.93 10.56
CA SER A 40 -19.39 32.89 9.28
C SER A 40 -18.64 31.59 8.96
N ASP A 41 -18.73 30.59 9.84
CA ASP A 41 -18.10 29.28 9.69
C ASP A 41 -19.14 28.19 9.38
N TRP A 42 -18.77 27.29 8.47
CA TRP A 42 -19.63 26.17 8.07
C TRP A 42 -19.34 24.94 8.94
N TYR A 43 -20.41 24.27 9.33
CA TYR A 43 -20.43 23.03 10.10
C TYR A 43 -21.32 22.02 9.38
N TYR A 44 -21.12 20.74 9.66
CA TYR A 44 -22.04 19.69 9.24
C TYR A 44 -22.55 18.92 10.46
N VAL A 45 -23.87 18.90 10.65
CA VAL A 45 -24.52 18.20 11.77
C VAL A 45 -24.82 16.76 11.34
N THR A 46 -24.26 15.79 12.06
CA THR A 46 -24.45 14.37 11.83
C THR A 46 -25.84 13.90 12.29
N THR A 47 -26.23 12.66 11.97
CA THR A 47 -27.48 12.04 12.43
C THR A 47 -27.62 12.00 13.95
N ASN A 48 -26.51 12.03 14.67
CA ASN A 48 -26.46 12.00 16.13
C ASN A 48 -26.52 13.41 16.75
N GLY A 49 -26.68 14.45 15.93
CA GLY A 49 -26.76 15.84 16.39
C GLY A 49 -25.42 16.50 16.73
N SER A 50 -24.30 15.78 16.57
CA SER A 50 -22.94 16.31 16.75
C SER A 50 -22.42 16.99 15.49
N TYR A 51 -21.38 17.82 15.61
CA TYR A 51 -20.65 18.32 14.44
C TYR A 51 -19.70 17.25 13.90
N GLN A 52 -19.57 17.23 12.58
CA GLN A 52 -18.59 16.44 11.88
C GLN A 52 -17.19 17.00 12.10
N THR A 53 -16.23 16.11 12.34
CA THR A 53 -14.79 16.41 12.35
C THR A 53 -14.09 15.55 11.31
N GLY A 54 -12.99 16.03 10.75
CA GLY A 54 -12.25 15.32 9.70
C GLY A 54 -12.96 15.32 8.35
N TRP A 55 -12.65 14.33 7.51
CA TRP A 55 -13.19 14.25 6.14
C TRP A 55 -14.67 13.84 6.10
N MET A 56 -15.42 14.46 5.19
CA MET A 56 -16.81 14.13 4.91
C MET A 56 -17.09 14.26 3.41
N LYS A 57 -17.83 13.29 2.87
CA LYS A 57 -18.29 13.30 1.47
C LYS A 57 -19.78 13.62 1.45
N ASP A 58 -20.16 14.67 0.73
CA ASP A 58 -21.56 15.03 0.59
C ASP A 58 -22.32 14.09 -0.37
N SER A 59 -23.63 14.29 -0.50
CA SER A 59 -24.48 13.50 -1.39
C SER A 59 -24.15 13.65 -2.87
N ASN A 60 -23.47 14.72 -3.26
CA ASN A 60 -23.01 14.98 -4.63
C ASN A 60 -21.62 14.37 -4.90
N GLY A 61 -21.02 13.75 -3.88
CA GLY A 61 -19.72 13.11 -3.96
C GLY A 61 -18.53 14.05 -3.77
N VAL A 62 -18.76 15.28 -3.30
CA VAL A 62 -17.72 16.29 -3.03
C VAL A 62 -17.18 16.09 -1.62
N TRP A 63 -15.86 16.14 -1.47
CA TRP A 63 -15.20 16.01 -0.17
C TRP A 63 -14.96 17.37 0.50
N TYR A 64 -15.12 17.40 1.82
CA TYR A 64 -14.88 18.54 2.69
C TYR A 64 -14.11 18.07 3.92
N TYR A 65 -13.35 18.97 4.54
CA TYR A 65 -12.62 18.68 5.77
C TYR A 65 -13.03 19.64 6.88
N PHE A 66 -13.28 19.08 8.06
CA PHE A 66 -13.64 19.81 9.28
C PHE A 66 -12.51 19.65 10.31
N ASP A 67 -12.17 20.72 11.03
CA ASP A 67 -11.18 20.64 12.11
C ASP A 67 -11.73 19.95 13.37
N GLY A 68 -10.95 19.98 14.46
CA GLY A 68 -11.32 19.35 15.73
C GLY A 68 -12.54 19.97 16.42
N ASP A 69 -12.87 21.22 16.09
CA ASP A 69 -14.03 21.94 16.62
C ASP A 69 -15.25 21.84 15.68
N GLY A 70 -15.08 21.18 14.53
CA GLY A 70 -16.12 20.94 13.53
C GLY A 70 -16.29 22.07 12.53
N VAL A 71 -15.31 22.98 12.40
CA VAL A 71 -15.31 24.06 11.42
C VAL A 71 -14.76 23.57 10.09
N MET A 72 -15.52 23.78 9.02
CA MET A 72 -15.14 23.46 7.65
C MET A 72 -13.96 24.34 7.20
N GLN A 73 -12.88 23.68 6.82
CA GLN A 73 -11.71 24.34 6.28
C GLN A 73 -11.96 24.73 4.80
N LYS A 74 -11.47 25.90 4.39
CA LYS A 74 -11.57 26.43 3.02
C LYS A 74 -10.36 27.31 2.69
N ASP A 75 -10.07 27.44 1.40
CA ASP A 75 -8.95 28.23 0.87
C ASP A 75 -7.61 27.92 1.55
N THR A 76 -7.38 26.64 1.81
CA THR A 76 -6.23 26.17 2.60
C THR A 76 -5.80 24.77 2.17
N THR A 77 -4.68 24.30 2.71
CA THR A 77 -4.18 22.94 2.53
C THR A 77 -4.20 22.21 3.86
N VAL A 78 -4.95 21.10 3.93
CA VAL A 78 -5.01 20.25 5.12
C VAL A 78 -4.05 19.07 4.97
N THR A 79 -3.37 18.68 6.04
CA THR A 79 -2.46 17.52 6.04
C THR A 79 -3.03 16.41 6.94
N THR A 80 -3.36 15.27 6.36
CA THR A 80 -3.89 14.10 7.11
C THR A 80 -3.18 12.84 6.64
N ASN A 81 -2.80 11.96 7.57
CA ASN A 81 -2.08 10.71 7.27
C ASN A 81 -0.82 10.93 6.38
N GLY A 82 -0.14 12.06 6.53
CA GLY A 82 1.05 12.40 5.75
C GLY A 82 0.79 13.00 4.36
N HIS A 83 -0.47 13.13 3.94
CA HIS A 83 -0.86 13.66 2.62
C HIS A 83 -1.44 15.09 2.74
N LYS A 84 -1.16 15.94 1.73
CA LYS A 84 -1.66 17.32 1.63
C LYS A 84 -2.84 17.42 0.68
N TYR A 85 -3.91 18.08 1.08
CA TYR A 85 -5.14 18.25 0.30
C TYR A 85 -5.54 19.72 0.24
N LYS A 86 -5.65 20.28 -0.97
CA LYS A 86 -6.07 21.67 -1.17
C LYS A 86 -7.59 21.78 -1.21
N LEU A 87 -8.13 22.75 -0.46
CA LEU A 87 -9.55 23.06 -0.38
C LEU A 87 -9.79 24.41 -1.06
N GLY A 88 -10.83 24.48 -1.89
CA GLY A 88 -11.25 25.69 -2.58
C GLY A 88 -11.86 26.71 -1.63
N SER A 89 -12.22 27.88 -2.16
CA SER A 89 -12.86 28.96 -1.40
C SER A 89 -14.26 28.60 -0.88
N ASP A 90 -14.88 27.55 -1.43
CA ASP A 90 -16.12 26.93 -0.99
C ASP A 90 -15.91 25.74 -0.03
N GLY A 91 -14.66 25.44 0.33
CA GLY A 91 -14.27 24.31 1.18
C GLY A 91 -14.29 22.96 0.47
N ALA A 92 -14.73 22.91 -0.78
CA ALA A 92 -14.68 21.69 -1.55
C ALA A 92 -13.23 21.30 -1.79
N TRP A 93 -12.92 20.03 -1.59
CA TRP A 93 -11.65 19.48 -2.05
C TRP A 93 -11.60 19.59 -3.57
N ILE A 94 -10.68 20.41 -4.06
CA ILE A 94 -10.58 20.75 -5.48
C ILE A 94 -9.89 19.67 -6.31
N GLY A 95 -9.77 18.44 -5.79
CA GLY A 95 -9.31 17.27 -6.53
C GLY A 95 -7.94 17.41 -7.20
N THR A 96 -7.14 18.39 -6.77
CA THR A 96 -5.91 18.77 -7.46
C THR A 96 -4.76 18.82 -6.45
N SER A 97 -3.97 17.74 -6.42
CA SER A 97 -2.54 17.97 -6.55
C SER A 97 -2.33 18.60 -7.93
N GLU A 98 -1.25 19.34 -8.13
CA GLU A 98 -0.74 19.53 -9.49
C GLU A 98 -0.60 18.11 -10.08
N THR A 99 -1.52 17.69 -10.96
CA THR A 99 -1.67 16.25 -11.22
C THR A 99 -0.53 15.80 -12.10
N ASN A 100 0.51 15.24 -11.48
CA ASN A 100 1.48 14.35 -12.12
C ASN A 100 0.82 13.01 -12.54
N ASP A 101 -0.50 12.99 -12.72
CA ASP A 101 -1.24 11.80 -13.12
C ASP A 101 -0.76 11.34 -14.48
N THR A 102 -0.32 10.09 -14.51
CA THR A 102 0.15 9.44 -15.72
C THR A 102 -1.04 9.25 -16.64
N GLN A 103 -0.96 9.80 -17.86
CA GLN A 103 -2.05 9.68 -18.83
C GLN A 103 -2.15 8.25 -19.34
N GLY A 104 -3.31 7.61 -19.17
CA GLY A 104 -3.53 6.24 -19.63
C GLY A 104 -4.73 5.56 -18.97
N VAL A 105 -4.84 4.25 -19.18
CA VAL A 105 -5.95 3.42 -18.68
C VAL A 105 -5.45 2.12 -18.07
N TRP A 106 -6.05 1.74 -16.94
CA TRP A 106 -5.85 0.42 -16.37
C TRP A 106 -6.69 -0.62 -17.13
N GLN A 107 -6.08 -1.76 -17.46
CA GLN A 107 -6.75 -2.92 -18.07
C GLN A 107 -6.32 -4.20 -17.36
N LYS A 108 -7.24 -5.16 -17.24
CA LYS A 108 -6.96 -6.46 -16.64
C LYS A 108 -6.51 -7.44 -17.73
N GLY A 109 -5.32 -8.01 -17.58
CA GLY A 109 -4.77 -9.01 -18.50
C GLY A 109 -5.45 -10.38 -18.36
N THR A 110 -5.15 -11.28 -19.29
CA THR A 110 -5.65 -12.67 -19.29
C THR A 110 -5.11 -13.51 -18.14
N ASP A 111 -3.98 -13.10 -17.55
CA ASP A 111 -3.40 -13.65 -16.33
C ASP A 111 -4.08 -13.16 -15.05
N GLY A 112 -5.10 -12.29 -15.18
CA GLY A 112 -5.83 -11.72 -14.06
C GLY A 112 -5.15 -10.54 -13.35
N ARG A 113 -4.00 -10.07 -13.84
CA ARG A 113 -3.27 -8.92 -13.27
C ARG A 113 -3.66 -7.62 -13.97
N TRP A 114 -3.42 -6.48 -13.32
CA TRP A 114 -3.72 -5.16 -13.89
C TRP A 114 -2.50 -4.60 -14.60
N TYR A 115 -2.69 -3.91 -15.73
CA TYR A 115 -1.64 -3.29 -16.54
C TYR A 115 -2.07 -1.87 -16.88
N PHE A 116 -1.13 -0.93 -16.90
CA PHE A 116 -1.43 0.45 -17.26
C PHE A 116 -0.98 0.74 -18.70
N TYR A 117 -1.92 1.21 -19.52
CA TYR A 117 -1.70 1.52 -20.93
C TYR A 117 -1.67 3.03 -21.17
N GLN A 118 -0.54 3.54 -21.65
CA GLN A 118 -0.41 4.90 -22.16
C GLN A 118 -0.37 4.86 -23.68
N SER A 119 -1.33 5.52 -24.33
CA SER A 119 -1.44 5.55 -25.80
C SER A 119 -1.39 4.16 -26.46
N GLY A 120 -1.99 3.15 -25.82
CA GLY A 120 -2.02 1.77 -26.30
C GLY A 120 -0.79 0.92 -25.96
N VAL A 121 0.20 1.46 -25.26
CA VAL A 121 1.42 0.76 -24.84
C VAL A 121 1.40 0.50 -23.33
N VAL A 122 1.71 -0.73 -22.91
CA VAL A 122 1.87 -1.07 -21.49
C VAL A 122 3.11 -0.37 -20.93
N LEU A 123 2.93 0.41 -19.87
CA LEU A 123 4.03 0.97 -19.10
C LEU A 123 4.66 -0.08 -18.18
N LYS A 124 5.99 -0.04 -18.05
CA LYS A 124 6.80 -1.02 -17.33
C LYS A 124 7.89 -0.32 -16.53
N ASN A 125 8.33 -0.92 -15.42
CA ASN A 125 9.40 -0.39 -14.56
C ASN A 125 9.22 1.09 -14.18
N THR A 126 7.98 1.50 -13.90
CA THR A 126 7.67 2.90 -13.61
C THR A 126 6.57 3.03 -12.56
N THR A 127 6.40 4.24 -12.05
CA THR A 127 5.28 4.62 -11.19
C THR A 127 4.18 5.24 -12.05
N ILE A 128 2.96 4.75 -11.87
CA ILE A 128 1.73 5.27 -12.44
C ILE A 128 1.03 6.06 -11.35
N ILE A 129 0.68 7.31 -11.65
CA ILE A 129 -0.12 8.12 -10.73
C ILE A 129 -1.52 8.25 -11.34
N THR A 130 -2.56 7.77 -10.65
CA THR A 130 -3.96 8.00 -11.07
C THR A 130 -4.80 8.41 -9.89
N ASN A 131 -5.56 9.50 -10.04
CA ASN A 131 -6.33 10.12 -8.96
C ASN A 131 -5.43 10.50 -7.77
N GLY A 132 -4.19 10.90 -8.04
CA GLY A 132 -3.19 11.21 -7.01
C GLY A 132 -2.69 10.00 -6.20
N ILE A 133 -3.01 8.77 -6.60
CA ILE A 133 -2.50 7.53 -5.99
C ILE A 133 -1.37 6.99 -6.85
N GLU A 134 -0.25 6.67 -6.23
CA GLU A 134 0.90 6.03 -6.88
C GLU A 134 0.73 4.51 -6.93
N TYR A 135 0.99 3.92 -8.09
CA TYR A 135 0.96 2.50 -8.35
C TYR A 135 2.25 2.14 -9.08
N LYS A 136 3.07 1.23 -8.54
CA LYS A 136 4.23 0.74 -9.29
C LYS A 136 3.83 -0.39 -10.23
N VAL A 137 4.40 -0.39 -11.42
CA VAL A 137 4.29 -1.48 -12.39
C VAL A 137 5.65 -2.14 -12.60
N GLY A 138 5.68 -3.46 -12.60
CA GLY A 138 6.91 -4.26 -12.71
C GLY A 138 7.52 -4.29 -14.10
N SER A 139 8.55 -5.11 -14.27
CA SER A 139 9.26 -5.31 -15.55
C SER A 139 8.42 -5.97 -16.63
N ASP A 140 7.39 -6.71 -16.23
CA ASP A 140 6.36 -7.27 -17.10
C ASP A 140 5.20 -6.30 -17.35
N GLY A 141 5.15 -5.17 -16.64
CA GLY A 141 4.11 -4.14 -16.73
C GLY A 141 2.90 -4.39 -15.82
N ALA A 142 2.91 -5.48 -15.06
CA ALA A 142 1.84 -5.77 -14.13
C ALA A 142 1.91 -4.80 -12.94
N TRP A 143 0.75 -4.31 -12.51
CA TRP A 143 0.58 -3.58 -11.29
C TRP A 143 1.07 -4.43 -10.12
N ILE A 144 2.01 -3.86 -9.39
CA ILE A 144 2.46 -4.38 -8.11
C ILE A 144 1.43 -3.89 -7.09
N GLN A 145 0.44 -4.75 -6.81
CA GLN A 145 -0.57 -4.47 -5.81
C GLN A 145 0.09 -4.18 -4.46
N ASN A 146 -0.17 -2.98 -3.91
CA ASN A 146 0.40 -2.41 -2.67
C ASN A 146 1.82 -1.80 -2.78
N TYR A 147 1.97 -0.82 -3.65
CA TYR A 147 2.92 0.26 -3.40
C TYR A 147 2.23 1.35 -2.59
N GLY A 148 2.63 1.57 -1.34
CA GLY A 148 2.06 2.59 -0.45
C GLY A 148 1.28 2.09 0.77
N SER A 149 1.22 0.78 0.99
CA SER A 149 1.03 0.26 2.34
C SER A 149 2.23 -0.62 2.65
N THR A 150 2.91 -0.35 3.76
CA THR A 150 3.76 -1.30 4.48
C THR A 150 3.24 -2.70 4.23
N ALA A 151 4.10 -3.65 3.86
CA ALA A 151 3.75 -5.06 3.85
C ALA A 151 2.97 -5.35 5.14
N LYS A 152 1.64 -5.48 5.04
CA LYS A 152 0.75 -5.31 6.20
C LYS A 152 1.18 -6.30 7.28
N GLY A 153 1.70 -5.81 8.41
CA GLY A 153 2.25 -6.65 9.50
C GLY A 153 3.78 -6.85 9.52
N VAL A 154 4.53 -6.25 8.60
CA VAL A 154 6.01 -6.24 8.62
C VAL A 154 6.50 -4.90 9.16
N GLU A 155 7.30 -4.98 10.22
CA GLU A 155 7.85 -3.84 10.95
C GLU A 155 9.34 -3.71 10.62
N SER A 156 9.72 -2.54 10.11
CA SER A 156 11.12 -2.24 9.81
C SER A 156 11.96 -2.28 11.10
N GLY A 157 13.08 -2.99 11.06
CA GLY A 157 13.97 -3.22 12.20
C GLY A 157 13.60 -4.44 13.06
N ALA A 158 12.42 -5.06 12.86
CA ALA A 158 12.06 -6.27 13.58
C ALA A 158 12.70 -7.53 12.95
N THR A 159 12.93 -8.55 13.78
CA THR A 159 13.47 -9.84 13.37
C THR A 159 12.34 -10.85 13.18
N TYR A 160 12.46 -11.69 12.16
CA TYR A 160 11.47 -12.69 11.76
C TYR A 160 12.10 -14.05 11.53
N LYS A 161 11.30 -15.12 11.70
CA LYS A 161 11.46 -16.37 10.94
C LYS A 161 10.64 -16.28 9.67
N ILE A 162 11.18 -16.77 8.57
CA ILE A 162 10.52 -16.77 7.26
C ILE A 162 10.23 -18.22 6.90
N ILE A 163 8.97 -18.63 7.01
CA ILE A 163 8.57 -20.04 6.91
C ILE A 163 7.91 -20.29 5.56
N ASN A 164 8.44 -21.21 4.77
CA ASN A 164 7.84 -21.59 3.50
C ASN A 164 6.50 -22.31 3.72
N VAL A 165 5.49 -21.96 2.93
CA VAL A 165 4.15 -22.55 3.05
C VAL A 165 4.10 -23.98 2.51
N GLY A 166 4.86 -24.29 1.45
CA GLY A 166 4.88 -25.61 0.83
C GLY A 166 5.53 -26.68 1.70
N SER A 167 6.67 -26.36 2.32
CA SER A 167 7.44 -27.32 3.12
C SER A 167 7.23 -27.19 4.64
N GLY A 168 6.71 -26.05 5.12
CA GLY A 168 6.66 -25.72 6.54
C GLY A 168 8.01 -25.41 7.17
N LYS A 169 9.10 -25.34 6.38
CA LYS A 169 10.47 -25.14 6.84
C LYS A 169 10.90 -23.68 6.80
N ALA A 170 11.88 -23.32 7.62
CA ALA A 170 12.40 -21.96 7.72
C ALA A 170 13.47 -21.68 6.66
N LEU A 171 13.53 -20.44 6.18
CA LEU A 171 14.64 -19.90 5.40
C LEU A 171 15.90 -19.85 6.27
N ASP A 172 16.92 -20.60 5.89
CA ASP A 172 18.08 -20.93 6.71
C ASP A 172 19.39 -20.60 5.98
N VAL A 173 20.36 -20.05 6.70
CA VAL A 173 21.73 -19.88 6.21
C VAL A 173 22.49 -21.18 6.48
N TYR A 174 22.92 -21.87 5.42
CA TYR A 174 23.53 -23.19 5.51
C TYR A 174 24.60 -23.26 6.61
N ALA A 175 24.47 -24.24 7.50
CA ALA A 175 25.35 -24.49 8.65
C ALA A 175 25.53 -23.29 9.61
N ALA A 176 24.63 -22.31 9.56
CA ALA A 176 24.76 -21.04 10.28
C ALA A 176 26.08 -20.30 10.01
N ASP A 177 26.66 -20.49 8.82
CA ASP A 177 27.93 -19.89 8.44
C ASP A 177 27.77 -18.37 8.24
N THR A 178 28.89 -17.65 8.20
CA THR A 178 28.94 -16.20 8.10
C THR A 178 29.74 -15.69 6.93
N ASP A 179 30.31 -16.57 6.12
CA ASP A 179 31.07 -16.18 4.94
C ASP A 179 30.17 -15.62 3.82
N ASN A 180 30.77 -14.84 2.93
CA ASN A 180 30.08 -14.43 1.71
C ASN A 180 29.81 -15.66 0.84
N PHE A 181 28.70 -15.65 0.10
CA PHE A 181 28.28 -16.74 -0.78
C PHE A 181 27.84 -18.01 -0.06
N THR A 182 27.72 -17.99 1.28
CA THR A 182 27.08 -19.09 2.00
C THR A 182 25.65 -19.25 1.50
N ASN A 183 25.30 -20.47 1.12
CA ASN A 183 24.02 -20.81 0.55
C ASN A 183 22.85 -20.53 1.51
N VAL A 184 21.70 -20.17 0.95
CA VAL A 184 20.43 -20.13 1.68
C VAL A 184 19.55 -21.28 1.22
N ASP A 185 19.03 -22.04 2.18
CA ASP A 185 18.19 -23.20 1.95
C ASP A 185 16.95 -23.16 2.86
N ILE A 186 16.15 -24.23 2.80
CA ILE A 186 15.13 -24.48 3.81
C ILE A 186 15.57 -25.57 4.77
N TYR A 187 15.32 -25.33 6.06
CA TYR A 187 15.62 -26.28 7.11
C TYR A 187 14.48 -26.33 8.15
N GLU A 188 14.36 -27.46 8.85
CA GLU A 188 13.43 -27.62 9.96
C GLU A 188 13.59 -26.48 10.99
N ASP A 189 12.47 -25.89 11.42
CA ASP A 189 12.49 -24.76 12.35
C ASP A 189 13.10 -25.19 13.69
N ASN A 190 14.33 -24.75 13.91
CA ASN A 190 15.16 -25.11 15.06
C ASN A 190 15.49 -23.88 15.93
N ASN A 191 14.88 -22.73 15.64
CA ASN A 191 15.09 -21.45 16.33
C ASN A 191 16.55 -20.95 16.37
N SER A 192 17.45 -21.51 15.56
CA SER A 192 18.84 -21.06 15.49
C SER A 192 18.94 -19.64 14.94
N GLU A 193 20.11 -19.02 15.07
CA GLU A 193 20.34 -17.70 14.49
C GLU A 193 20.47 -17.72 12.95
N ALA A 194 20.67 -18.90 12.34
CA ALA A 194 20.64 -19.06 10.88
C ALA A 194 19.27 -18.77 10.28
N GLN A 195 18.20 -18.97 11.06
CA GLN A 195 16.80 -18.86 10.63
C GLN A 195 16.18 -17.49 10.92
N ARG A 196 17.00 -16.54 11.39
CA ARG A 196 16.55 -15.21 11.79
C ARG A 196 16.88 -14.21 10.70
N TRP A 197 15.94 -13.32 10.41
CA TRP A 197 16.08 -12.29 9.40
C TRP A 197 15.53 -10.97 9.93
N THR A 198 16.40 -9.99 10.13
CA THR A 198 15.98 -8.62 10.45
C THR A 198 15.63 -7.89 9.17
N ILE A 199 14.40 -7.41 9.07
CA ILE A 199 13.87 -6.79 7.86
C ILE A 199 13.94 -5.28 8.00
N TYR A 200 14.58 -4.59 7.06
CA TYR A 200 14.63 -3.12 7.03
C TYR A 200 13.98 -2.60 5.77
N GLN A 201 13.11 -1.60 5.93
CA GLN A 201 12.45 -0.93 4.81
C GLN A 201 13.29 0.28 4.36
N PHE A 202 13.50 0.40 3.05
CA PHE A 202 14.07 1.57 2.40
C PHE A 202 13.01 2.66 2.17
N PRO A 203 13.41 3.94 2.02
CA PRO A 203 12.48 5.03 1.70
C PRO A 203 11.66 4.82 0.42
N ASP A 204 12.19 4.04 -0.53
CA ASP A 204 11.53 3.72 -1.80
C ASP A 204 10.48 2.60 -1.68
N GLY A 205 10.23 2.09 -0.47
CA GLY A 205 9.24 1.04 -0.18
C GLY A 205 9.79 -0.39 -0.23
N THR A 206 10.96 -0.61 -0.83
CA THR A 206 11.61 -1.93 -0.90
C THR A 206 12.23 -2.32 0.45
N PHE A 207 12.65 -3.57 0.57
CA PHE A 207 13.20 -4.13 1.81
C PHE A 207 14.58 -4.73 1.58
N LYS A 208 15.38 -4.78 2.65
CA LYS A 208 16.51 -5.70 2.78
C LYS A 208 16.27 -6.65 3.94
N LEU A 209 16.73 -7.88 3.80
CA LEU A 209 16.66 -8.91 4.83
C LEU A 209 18.07 -9.23 5.27
N ILE A 210 18.39 -8.98 6.55
CA ILE A 210 19.73 -9.19 7.11
C ILE A 210 19.69 -10.37 8.06
N ASN A 211 20.54 -11.38 7.84
CA ASN A 211 20.75 -12.40 8.86
C ASN A 211 21.55 -11.77 10.03
N PRO A 212 21.02 -11.77 11.27
CA PRO A 212 21.63 -11.06 12.38
C PRO A 212 22.91 -11.73 12.89
N LYS A 213 23.15 -13.00 12.60
CA LYS A 213 24.41 -13.69 12.94
C LYS A 213 25.53 -13.27 12.00
N SER A 214 25.33 -13.45 10.69
CA SER A 214 26.34 -13.16 9.67
C SER A 214 26.52 -11.67 9.37
N LYS A 215 25.51 -10.85 9.72
CA LYS A 215 25.38 -9.42 9.36
C LYS A 215 25.32 -9.19 7.84
N LYS A 216 24.93 -10.21 7.08
CA LYS A 216 24.87 -10.20 5.61
C LYS A 216 23.44 -10.20 5.12
N ALA A 217 23.24 -9.64 3.93
CA ALA A 217 21.95 -9.54 3.29
C ALA A 217 21.61 -10.81 2.52
N LEU A 218 20.31 -11.12 2.44
CA LEU A 218 19.78 -12.07 1.47
C LEU A 218 20.02 -11.52 0.06
N ASP A 219 20.78 -12.24 -0.75
CA ASP A 219 21.34 -11.78 -2.02
C ASP A 219 21.05 -12.80 -3.14
N VAL A 220 20.71 -12.31 -4.34
CA VAL A 220 20.65 -13.15 -5.54
C VAL A 220 22.04 -13.21 -6.14
N TYR A 221 22.66 -14.40 -6.11
CA TYR A 221 24.05 -14.62 -6.50
C TYR A 221 24.41 -13.90 -7.79
N ALA A 222 25.47 -13.08 -7.72
CA ALA A 222 26.00 -12.30 -8.83
C ALA A 222 24.97 -11.42 -9.56
N ALA A 223 23.89 -11.00 -8.88
CA ALA A 223 22.78 -10.23 -9.44
C ALA A 223 22.16 -10.86 -10.70
N GLN A 224 22.21 -12.19 -10.79
CA GLN A 224 21.65 -12.91 -11.93
C GLN A 224 20.13 -12.71 -12.02
N LYS A 225 19.59 -12.85 -13.24
CA LYS A 225 18.17 -12.60 -13.54
C LYS A 225 17.44 -13.83 -14.04
N ASP A 226 18.12 -14.96 -14.14
CA ASP A 226 17.57 -16.17 -14.72
C ASP A 226 16.77 -16.96 -13.68
N ASN A 227 15.90 -17.84 -14.17
CA ASN A 227 15.27 -18.80 -13.28
C ASN A 227 16.33 -19.73 -12.71
N TYR A 228 16.13 -20.13 -11.45
CA TYR A 228 17.05 -20.98 -10.71
C TYR A 228 18.38 -20.32 -10.33
N SER A 229 18.53 -19.00 -10.51
CA SER A 229 19.64 -18.27 -9.90
C SER A 229 19.62 -18.43 -8.39
N ASN A 230 20.79 -18.72 -7.82
CA ASN A 230 20.93 -19.06 -6.41
C ASN A 230 20.65 -17.85 -5.50
N VAL A 231 20.19 -18.12 -4.29
CA VAL A 231 20.11 -17.12 -3.22
C VAL A 231 21.12 -17.49 -2.14
N ASP A 232 21.94 -16.51 -1.75
CA ASP A 232 22.97 -16.65 -0.75
C ASP A 232 22.93 -15.49 0.26
N ILE A 233 23.87 -15.51 1.21
CA ILE A 233 24.18 -14.32 2.00
C ILE A 233 25.43 -13.61 1.48
N TYR A 234 25.34 -12.29 1.38
CA TYR A 234 26.46 -11.46 0.94
C TYR A 234 26.55 -10.14 1.73
N ALA A 235 27.77 -9.63 1.88
CA ALA A 235 28.01 -8.31 2.45
C ALA A 235 27.17 -7.23 1.74
N GLU A 236 26.59 -6.29 2.49
CA GLU A 236 25.77 -5.25 1.89
C GLU A 236 26.55 -4.46 0.83
N ASN A 237 26.04 -4.44 -0.40
CA ASN A 237 26.70 -3.81 -1.55
C ASN A 237 25.79 -2.79 -2.28
N GLY A 238 24.56 -2.61 -1.80
CA GLY A 238 23.60 -1.62 -2.30
C GLY A 238 22.98 -1.95 -3.67
N THR A 239 23.29 -3.10 -4.24
CA THR A 239 22.77 -3.53 -5.54
C THR A 239 21.30 -3.96 -5.42
N SER A 240 20.62 -4.07 -6.57
CA SER A 240 19.25 -4.58 -6.62
C SER A 240 19.14 -6.09 -6.33
N ALA A 241 20.26 -6.82 -6.26
CA ALA A 241 20.30 -8.22 -5.84
C ALA A 241 19.90 -8.40 -4.37
N GLN A 242 20.08 -7.37 -3.54
CA GLN A 242 19.80 -7.37 -2.10
C GLN A 242 18.50 -6.64 -1.73
N LYS A 243 17.77 -6.13 -2.73
CA LYS A 243 16.52 -5.40 -2.55
C LYS A 243 15.35 -6.29 -2.90
N TRP A 244 14.33 -6.29 -2.05
CA TRP A 244 13.18 -7.17 -2.15
C TRP A 244 11.87 -6.42 -1.96
N ASP A 245 10.87 -6.69 -2.78
CA ASP A 245 9.48 -6.33 -2.52
C ASP A 245 8.83 -7.44 -1.68
N ILE A 246 8.26 -7.11 -0.52
CA ILE A 246 7.50 -8.05 0.31
C ILE A 246 6.02 -7.72 0.14
N ILE A 247 5.27 -8.62 -0.50
CA ILE A 247 3.90 -8.38 -0.95
C ILE A 247 2.96 -9.33 -0.19
N SER A 248 1.98 -8.79 0.53
CA SER A 248 0.97 -9.61 1.21
C SER A 248 0.04 -10.30 0.21
N ASN A 249 -0.20 -11.59 0.39
CA ASN A 249 -1.20 -12.37 -0.36
C ASN A 249 -2.62 -12.22 0.21
N ASN A 250 -2.80 -11.41 1.27
CA ASN A 250 -4.07 -11.21 2.00
C ASN A 250 -4.65 -12.45 2.70
N ASP A 251 -3.86 -13.52 2.85
CA ASP A 251 -4.20 -14.76 3.55
C ASP A 251 -3.26 -15.05 4.75
N GLY A 252 -2.50 -14.03 5.18
CA GLY A 252 -1.48 -14.16 6.21
C GLY A 252 -0.13 -14.67 5.69
N THR A 253 0.01 -14.89 4.38
CA THR A 253 1.27 -15.20 3.71
C THR A 253 1.73 -14.05 2.83
N TYR A 254 2.98 -14.12 2.41
CA TYR A 254 3.67 -13.11 1.62
C TYR A 254 4.37 -13.75 0.43
N LYS A 255 4.50 -12.95 -0.61
CA LYS A 255 5.40 -13.17 -1.73
C LYS A 255 6.60 -12.24 -1.55
N ILE A 256 7.80 -12.75 -1.81
CA ILE A 256 9.04 -11.98 -1.67
C ILE A 256 9.69 -11.93 -3.05
N ILE A 257 9.71 -10.75 -3.69
CA ILE A 257 10.19 -10.57 -5.07
C ILE A 257 11.51 -9.83 -5.05
N ASN A 258 12.54 -10.37 -5.70
CA ASN A 258 13.79 -9.66 -5.86
C ASN A 258 13.63 -8.49 -6.85
N VAL A 259 14.08 -7.30 -6.48
CA VAL A 259 13.97 -6.10 -7.31
C VAL A 259 14.85 -6.18 -8.56
N GLY A 260 16.03 -6.80 -8.46
CA GLY A 260 16.98 -6.88 -9.57
C GLY A 260 16.55 -7.82 -10.70
N SER A 261 16.00 -8.98 -10.34
CA SER A 261 15.55 -10.01 -11.29
C SER A 261 14.06 -9.97 -11.61
N GLY A 262 13.24 -9.35 -10.74
CA GLY A 262 11.78 -9.39 -10.81
C GLY A 262 11.18 -10.77 -10.50
N LYS A 263 11.94 -11.66 -9.87
CA LYS A 263 11.57 -13.06 -9.60
C LYS A 263 11.30 -13.30 -8.13
N ALA A 264 10.45 -14.28 -7.84
CA ALA A 264 10.07 -14.65 -6.49
C ALA A 264 11.15 -15.49 -5.81
N LEU A 265 11.34 -15.29 -4.51
CA LEU A 265 12.05 -16.19 -3.62
C LEU A 265 11.30 -17.53 -3.61
N ASP A 266 11.95 -18.58 -4.05
CA ASP A 266 11.35 -19.87 -4.41
C ASP A 266 12.14 -21.00 -3.74
N VAL A 267 11.44 -22.03 -3.28
CA VAL A 267 12.06 -23.28 -2.84
C VAL A 267 12.23 -24.17 -4.07
N TYR A 268 13.47 -24.49 -4.41
CA TYR A 268 13.82 -25.19 -5.65
C TYR A 268 12.94 -26.42 -5.89
N GLY A 269 12.19 -26.40 -7.00
CA GLY A 269 11.31 -27.50 -7.40
C GLY A 269 10.13 -27.75 -6.45
N GLY A 270 9.85 -26.85 -5.50
CA GLY A 270 8.88 -27.05 -4.44
C GLY A 270 9.26 -28.17 -3.46
N GLY A 271 10.56 -28.45 -3.31
CA GLY A 271 11.04 -29.49 -2.40
C GLY A 271 10.65 -29.24 -0.93
N SER A 272 10.72 -30.30 -0.13
CA SER A 272 10.33 -30.25 1.29
C SER A 272 11.35 -30.85 2.25
N ASP A 273 12.46 -31.36 1.71
CA ASP A 273 13.56 -31.91 2.50
C ASP A 273 14.42 -30.78 3.07
N ASN A 274 15.07 -31.06 4.20
CA ASN A 274 16.11 -30.17 4.71
C ASN A 274 17.20 -29.97 3.65
N TYR A 275 17.78 -28.77 3.63
CA TYR A 275 18.80 -28.37 2.65
C TYR A 275 18.29 -28.24 1.21
N THR A 276 16.96 -28.28 0.99
CA THR A 276 16.42 -27.93 -0.33
C THR A 276 16.79 -26.48 -0.62
N ASN A 277 17.46 -26.25 -1.75
CA ASN A 277 17.97 -24.95 -2.12
C ASN A 277 16.86 -23.89 -2.23
N VAL A 278 17.19 -22.64 -1.90
CA VAL A 278 16.35 -21.48 -2.20
C VAL A 278 16.96 -20.69 -3.35
N ASN A 279 16.13 -20.39 -4.33
CA ASN A 279 16.51 -19.72 -5.56
C ASN A 279 15.54 -18.58 -5.86
N VAL A 280 15.75 -17.90 -7.00
CA VAL A 280 14.72 -17.06 -7.60
C VAL A 280 14.08 -17.74 -8.82
N TYR A 281 12.77 -17.60 -8.94
CA TYR A 281 12.00 -18.16 -10.05
C TYR A 281 10.86 -17.24 -10.49
N THR A 282 10.44 -17.33 -11.74
CA THR A 282 9.26 -16.64 -12.27
C THR A 282 8.07 -16.85 -11.35
N ASP A 283 7.42 -15.76 -10.94
CA ASP A 283 6.23 -15.82 -10.09
C ASP A 283 5.14 -16.69 -10.74
N ASN A 284 4.80 -17.78 -10.06
CA ASN A 284 3.86 -18.81 -10.53
C ASN A 284 2.74 -19.09 -9.50
N GLY A 285 2.73 -18.38 -8.37
CA GLY A 285 1.70 -18.49 -7.34
C GLY A 285 1.66 -19.80 -6.55
N THR A 286 2.63 -20.70 -6.75
CA THR A 286 2.70 -21.97 -6.01
C THR A 286 3.09 -21.78 -4.55
N ASN A 287 2.90 -22.81 -3.72
CA ASN A 287 3.29 -22.76 -2.31
C ASN A 287 4.82 -22.69 -2.10
N ALA A 288 5.62 -23.00 -3.13
CA ALA A 288 7.07 -22.82 -3.09
C ALA A 288 7.48 -21.34 -2.96
N GLN A 289 6.61 -20.41 -3.36
CA GLN A 289 6.87 -18.96 -3.39
C GLN A 289 6.09 -18.18 -2.33
N LYS A 290 5.36 -18.90 -1.45
CA LYS A 290 4.57 -18.31 -0.38
C LYS A 290 5.28 -18.50 0.95
N TRP A 291 5.39 -17.41 1.70
CA TRP A 291 6.17 -17.34 2.93
C TRP A 291 5.32 -16.75 4.06
N LYS A 292 5.43 -17.30 5.27
CA LYS A 292 4.90 -16.70 6.50
C LYS A 292 6.03 -15.96 7.21
N LEU A 293 5.79 -14.71 7.59
CA LEU A 293 6.73 -13.91 8.37
C LEU A 293 6.30 -13.98 9.84
N VAL A 294 7.04 -14.73 10.64
CA VAL A 294 6.75 -14.91 12.07
C VAL A 294 7.68 -14.01 12.87
N ARG A 295 7.14 -12.94 13.45
CA ARG A 295 7.93 -11.99 14.26
C ARG A 295 8.55 -12.70 15.46
N ILE A 296 9.83 -12.44 15.69
CA ILE A 296 10.56 -12.81 16.87
C ILE A 296 10.65 -11.56 17.76
N GLY A 297 10.31 -11.72 19.04
CA GLY A 297 10.29 -10.63 20.04
C GLY A 297 11.63 -9.95 20.20
#